data_AF-A0A9C6SED3-F1
#
_entry.id   AF-A0A9C6SED3-F1
#
_cell.length_a   1.000
_cell.length_b   1.000
_cell.length_c   1.000
_cell.angle_alpha   90.00
_cell.angle_beta   90.00
_cell.angle_gamma   90.00
#
_symmetry.space_group_name_H-M   'P 1'
#
loop_
_entity.id
_entity.type
_entity.pdbx_description
1 polymer ?
#
loop_
_entity_poly.entity_id
_entity_poly.type
_entity_poly.pdbx_seq_one_letter_code
_entity_poly.pdbx_strand_id
1 'polypeptide(L)'
;MAFSQSNSRELQNRKILEELQLKKQLLLKQGVAPTLNTSLAVTSTGCPSNLPPTQTSDGVVMNASQRAALHNAHAASSGYFVTQDSSFGNLILPVLPRFDAK
;
A
#
# COMPACT_ATOMS: atom_id res chain seq x y z
N MET A 1 44.64 -33.60 -5.03
CA MET A 1 43.20 -33.47 -5.32
C MET A 1 42.71 -32.22 -4.59
N ALA A 2 42.64 -31.08 -5.29
CA ALA A 2 41.42 -30.45 -5.83
C ALA A 2 40.78 -29.44 -4.84
N PHE A 3 41.20 -28.17 -4.95
CA PHE A 3 40.51 -27.01 -4.36
C PHE A 3 39.72 -26.29 -5.47
N SER A 4 38.44 -26.62 -5.61
CA SER A 4 37.50 -25.91 -6.50
C SER A 4 36.19 -25.67 -5.75
N GLN A 5 36.21 -24.74 -4.80
CA GLN A 5 34.99 -24.35 -4.06
C GLN A 5 34.58 -22.88 -4.23
N SER A 6 35.38 -22.04 -4.90
CA SER A 6 35.03 -20.64 -5.17
C SER A 6 33.85 -20.50 -6.14
N ASN A 7 33.82 -21.33 -7.19
CA ASN A 7 32.87 -21.19 -8.30
C ASN A 7 31.41 -21.49 -7.87
N SER A 8 31.20 -22.45 -6.96
CA SER A 8 29.85 -22.80 -6.48
C SER A 8 29.21 -21.66 -5.68
N ARG A 9 30.01 -20.96 -4.88
CA ARG A 9 29.56 -19.85 -4.05
C ARG A 9 29.19 -18.62 -4.89
N GLU A 10 29.97 -18.36 -5.95
CA GLU A 10 29.70 -17.26 -6.88
C GLU A 10 28.43 -17.51 -7.71
N LEU A 11 28.21 -18.74 -8.17
CA LEU A 11 26.97 -19.15 -8.84
C LEU A 11 25.75 -19.04 -7.93
N GLN A 12 25.88 -19.38 -6.64
CA GLN A 12 24.80 -19.16 -5.66
C GLN A 12 24.50 -17.68 -5.47
N ASN A 13 25.52 -16.83 -5.32
CA ASN A 13 25.33 -15.38 -5.17
C ASN A 13 24.61 -14.77 -6.39
N ARG A 14 24.96 -15.20 -7.61
CA ARG A 14 24.24 -14.77 -8.82
C ARG A 14 22.78 -15.19 -8.82
N LYS A 15 22.47 -16.42 -8.42
CA LYS A 15 21.08 -16.91 -8.31
C LYS A 15 20.28 -16.13 -7.29
N ILE A 16 20.88 -15.84 -6.12
CA ILE A 16 20.23 -15.04 -5.07
C ILE A 16 19.90 -13.65 -5.60
N LEU A 17 20.82 -13.01 -6.34
CA LEU A 17 20.62 -11.68 -6.87
C LEU A 17 19.51 -11.63 -7.94
N GLU A 18 19.48 -12.64 -8.82
CA GLU A 18 18.44 -12.81 -9.84
C GLU A 18 17.06 -13.02 -9.20
N GLU A 19 16.98 -13.91 -8.21
CA GLU A 19 15.74 -14.15 -7.46
C GLU A 19 15.24 -12.88 -6.75
N LEU A 20 16.15 -12.11 -6.15
CA LEU A 20 15.83 -10.85 -5.47
C LEU A 20 15.24 -9.82 -6.45
N GLN A 21 15.82 -9.69 -7.64
CA GLN A 21 15.32 -8.79 -8.69
C GLN A 21 13.95 -9.24 -9.20
N LEU A 22 13.76 -10.53 -9.44
CA LEU A 22 12.47 -11.08 -9.86
C LEU A 22 11.39 -10.83 -8.80
N LYS A 23 11.69 -11.12 -7.53
CA LYS A 23 10.78 -10.88 -6.41
C LYS A 23 10.40 -9.40 -6.27
N LYS A 24 11.36 -8.49 -6.47
CA LYS A 24 11.10 -7.04 -6.50
C LYS A 24 10.14 -6.67 -7.64
N GLN A 25 10.35 -7.21 -8.83
CA GLN A 25 9.47 -6.93 -9.98
C GLN A 25 8.06 -7.50 -9.75
N LEU A 26 7.94 -8.71 -9.18
CA LEU A 26 6.65 -9.30 -8.85
C LEU A 26 5.90 -8.48 -7.79
N LEU A 27 6.59 -8.02 -6.75
CA LEU A 27 5.98 -7.18 -5.70
C LEU A 27 5.44 -5.86 -6.27
N LEU A 28 6.19 -5.21 -7.15
CA LEU A 28 5.74 -3.98 -7.83
C LEU A 28 4.55 -4.26 -8.77
N LYS A 29 4.56 -5.39 -9.47
CA LYS A 29 3.48 -5.79 -10.40
C LYS A 29 2.23 -6.29 -9.67
N GLN A 30 2.37 -6.78 -8.45
CA GLN A 30 1.28 -7.27 -7.61
C GLN A 30 0.56 -6.15 -6.84
N GLY A 31 0.99 -4.88 -6.95
CA GLY A 31 0.23 -3.73 -6.43
C GLY A 31 0.02 -3.71 -4.90
N VAL A 32 0.72 -4.57 -4.16
CA VAL A 32 0.66 -4.61 -2.70
C VAL A 32 1.84 -3.84 -2.13
N ALA A 33 1.60 -2.57 -1.79
CA ALA A 33 2.50 -1.79 -0.96
C ALA A 33 2.83 -2.56 0.33
N PRO A 34 4.02 -2.37 0.93
CA PRO A 34 4.35 -3.00 2.21
C PRO A 34 3.42 -2.45 3.27
N THR A 35 2.31 -3.14 3.49
CA THR A 35 1.50 -2.97 4.67
C THR A 35 2.29 -3.60 5.80
N LEU A 36 2.56 -2.82 6.85
CA LEU A 36 2.86 -3.38 8.14
C LEU A 36 1.59 -4.15 8.57
N ASN A 37 1.56 -5.43 8.23
CA ASN A 37 0.92 -6.52 8.96
C ASN A 37 -0.19 -6.10 9.95
N THR A 38 -1.40 -5.94 9.43
CA THR A 38 -2.59 -6.49 10.08
C THR A 38 -3.11 -7.60 9.17
N SER A 39 -3.04 -8.84 9.63
CA SER A 39 -3.54 -10.00 8.90
C SER A 39 -5.06 -9.99 8.94
N LEU A 40 -5.68 -9.34 7.97
CA LEU A 40 -7.07 -9.60 7.62
C LEU A 40 -7.07 -10.03 6.15
N ALA A 41 -7.06 -11.35 5.95
CA ALA A 41 -7.37 -11.93 4.66
C ALA A 41 -8.77 -11.46 4.26
N VAL A 42 -8.88 -10.68 3.19
CA VAL A 42 -10.16 -10.42 2.55
C VAL A 42 -10.02 -10.62 1.06
N THR A 43 -10.73 -11.64 0.59
CA THR A 43 -11.00 -11.95 -0.81
C THR A 43 -11.48 -10.71 -1.53
N SER A 44 -10.79 -10.38 -2.62
CA SER A 44 -11.20 -9.37 -3.60
C SER A 44 -12.55 -9.77 -4.20
N THR A 45 -13.62 -9.08 -3.78
CA THR A 45 -14.86 -9.00 -4.55
C THR A 45 -14.97 -7.56 -5.04
N GLY A 46 -14.72 -7.38 -6.34
CA GLY A 46 -14.83 -6.08 -6.99
C GLY A 46 -16.23 -5.50 -6.82
N CYS A 47 -16.28 -4.24 -6.40
CA CYS A 47 -17.44 -3.38 -6.62
C CYS A 47 -16.98 -2.19 -7.48
N PRO A 48 -17.67 -1.89 -8.60
CA PRO A 48 -17.46 -0.66 -9.34
C PRO A 48 -18.31 0.42 -8.65
N SER A 49 -17.85 0.94 -7.53
CA SER A 49 -18.48 2.12 -6.94
C SER A 49 -17.94 3.35 -7.68
N ASN A 50 -18.69 3.82 -8.67
CA ASN A 50 -18.60 5.16 -9.25
C ASN A 50 -18.90 6.20 -8.15
N LEU A 51 -17.97 6.42 -7.22
CA LEU A 51 -18.02 7.62 -6.40
C LEU A 51 -17.37 8.74 -7.20
N PRO A 52 -18.07 9.87 -7.45
CA PRO A 52 -17.43 11.05 -7.99
C PRO A 52 -16.29 11.46 -7.05
N PRO A 53 -15.16 11.98 -7.57
CA PRO A 53 -14.15 12.57 -6.72
C PRO A 53 -14.79 13.77 -6.03
N THR A 54 -15.23 13.59 -4.79
CA THR A 54 -15.62 14.70 -3.91
C THR A 54 -14.35 15.51 -3.70
N GLN A 55 -14.21 16.57 -4.50
CA GLN A 55 -13.23 17.62 -4.27
C GLN A 55 -13.45 18.11 -2.85
N THR A 56 -12.54 17.75 -1.96
CA THR A 56 -12.47 18.32 -0.62
C THR A 56 -12.31 19.82 -0.79
N SER A 57 -13.31 20.57 -0.34
CA SER A 57 -13.51 22.01 -0.50
C SER A 57 -12.56 22.90 0.30
N ASP A 58 -11.35 22.44 0.58
CA ASP A 58 -10.28 23.23 1.17
C ASP A 58 -9.00 22.92 0.42
N GLY A 59 -8.36 23.93 -0.16
CA GLY A 59 -7.13 23.83 -0.98
C GLY A 59 -5.89 23.34 -0.25
N VAL A 60 -6.03 22.46 0.74
CA VAL A 60 -4.93 21.80 1.45
C VAL A 60 -4.38 20.72 0.52
N VAL A 61 -3.14 20.94 0.09
CA VAL A 61 -2.40 20.03 -0.79
C VAL A 61 -2.20 18.69 -0.04
N MET A 62 -3.01 17.69 -0.38
CA MET A 62 -2.94 16.36 0.23
C MET A 62 -1.62 15.67 -0.15
N ASN A 63 -0.88 15.17 0.86
CA ASN A 63 0.35 14.41 0.64
C ASN A 63 0.03 13.04 0.02
N ALA A 64 0.97 12.47 -0.74
CA ALA A 64 0.83 11.17 -1.40
C ALA A 64 0.53 10.04 -0.40
N SER A 65 1.11 10.08 0.79
CA SER A 65 0.89 9.10 1.87
C SER A 65 -0.55 9.13 2.40
N GLN A 66 -1.09 10.33 2.65
CA GLN A 66 -2.49 10.52 3.08
C GLN A 66 -3.46 10.00 2.03
N ARG A 67 -3.19 10.28 0.74
CA ARG A 67 -4.02 9.80 -0.38
C ARG A 67 -4.02 8.27 -0.47
N ALA A 68 -2.85 7.66 -0.38
CA ALA A 68 -2.72 6.20 -0.43
C ALA A 68 -3.44 5.53 0.75
N ALA A 69 -3.30 6.08 1.96
CA ALA A 69 -3.98 5.56 3.15
C ALA A 69 -5.51 5.66 3.02
N LEU A 70 -6.04 6.81 2.59
CA LEU A 70 -7.48 7.01 2.41
C LEU A 70 -8.05 6.08 1.33
N HIS A 71 -7.34 5.93 0.20
CA HIS A 71 -7.76 5.02 -0.86
C HIS A 71 -7.79 3.56 -0.40
N ASN A 72 -6.77 3.11 0.33
CA ASN A 72 -6.75 1.76 0.87
C ASN A 72 -7.90 1.51 1.88
N ALA A 73 -8.20 2.49 2.72
CA ALA A 73 -9.30 2.39 3.68
C ALA A 73 -10.66 2.24 2.99
N HIS A 74 -10.95 3.01 1.93
CA HIS A 74 -12.19 2.87 1.16
C HIS A 74 -12.28 1.52 0.42
N ALA A 75 -11.15 0.98 -0.03
CA ALA A 75 -11.11 -0.33 -0.69
C ALA A 75 -11.33 -1.50 0.29
N ALA A 76 -10.95 -1.34 1.57
CA ALA A 76 -10.99 -2.39 2.58
C ALA A 76 -12.14 -2.25 3.59
N SER A 77 -12.81 -1.08 3.65
CA SER A 77 -13.81 -0.76 4.65
C SER A 77 -14.89 0.17 4.11
N SER A 78 -16.11 0.00 4.63
CA SER A 78 -17.25 0.90 4.36
C SER A 78 -17.36 2.04 5.38
N GLY A 79 -16.35 2.23 6.24
CA GLY A 79 -16.30 3.33 7.21
C GLY A 79 -16.06 4.70 6.57
N TYR A 80 -16.38 5.76 7.30
CA TYR A 80 -16.09 7.14 6.90
C TYR A 80 -14.74 7.57 7.47
N PHE A 81 -13.85 8.04 6.60
CA PHE A 81 -12.49 8.43 6.97
C PHE A 81 -12.19 9.86 6.51
N VAL A 82 -11.39 10.56 7.31
CA VAL A 82 -10.79 11.85 6.94
C VAL A 82 -9.28 11.77 7.11
N THR A 83 -8.54 12.55 6.33
CA THR A 83 -7.08 12.59 6.43
C THR A 83 -6.59 13.50 7.53
N GLN A 84 -5.38 13.23 8.02
CA GLN A 84 -4.68 14.02 9.03
C GLN A 84 -3.21 14.21 8.67
N ASP A 85 -2.62 15.29 9.13
CA ASP A 85 -1.18 15.59 9.06
C ASP A 85 -0.40 14.98 10.25
N SER A 86 -0.70 13.72 10.59
CA SER A 86 -0.04 13.04 11.70
C SER A 86 1.36 12.55 11.34
N SER A 87 2.34 12.84 12.20
CA SER A 87 3.69 12.26 12.15
C SER A 87 3.81 10.91 12.87
N PHE A 88 2.73 10.44 13.50
CA PHE A 88 2.71 9.22 14.34
C PHE A 88 1.91 8.07 13.70
N GLY A 89 1.73 8.10 12.38
CA GLY A 89 1.04 7.04 11.64
C GLY A 89 -0.48 7.15 11.57
N ASN A 90 -1.10 8.16 12.20
CA ASN A 90 -2.54 8.39 12.12
C ASN A 90 -2.91 9.22 10.87
N LEU A 91 -2.51 8.78 9.67
CA LEU A 91 -2.73 9.52 8.42
C LEU A 91 -4.21 9.68 8.04
N ILE A 92 -5.05 8.79 8.58
CA ILE A 92 -6.51 8.84 8.46
C ILE A 92 -7.15 8.57 9.83
N LEU A 93 -8.32 9.14 10.07
CA LEU A 93 -9.14 8.87 11.26
C LEU A 93 -10.55 8.43 10.86
N PRO A 94 -11.10 7.39 11.51
CA PRO A 94 -12.52 7.06 11.38
C PRO A 94 -13.35 8.16 12.04
N VAL A 95 -14.40 8.61 11.36
CA VAL A 95 -15.30 9.67 11.85
C VAL A 95 -16.74 9.31 11.55
N LEU A 96 -17.69 10.04 12.15
CA LEU A 96 -19.08 10.00 11.72
C LEU A 96 -19.23 10.69 10.35
N PRO A 97 -20.22 10.29 9.53
CA PRO A 97 -20.57 10.99 8.30
C PRO A 97 -20.77 12.49 8.55
N ARG A 98 -20.16 13.32 7.71
CA ARG A 98 -20.34 14.78 7.74
C ARG A 98 -21.36 15.17 6.67
N PHE A 99 -22.27 16.07 7.02
CA PHE A 99 -23.24 16.65 6.12
C PHE A 99 -23.01 18.16 6.09
N ASP A 100 -23.04 18.75 4.90
CA ASP A 100 -22.93 20.20 4.77
C ASP A 100 -24.19 20.86 5.36
N ALA A 101 -23.99 21.87 6.21
CA ALA A 101 -25.10 22.70 6.69
C ALA A 101 -25.58 23.56 5.51
N LYS A 102 -26.86 23.43 5.18
CA LYS A 102 -27.51 24.17 4.10
C LYS A 102 -27.82 25.61 4.51
#